data_AF-A0AAV9N9K4-F1
#
_entry.id   AF-A0AAV9N9K4-F1
#
_cell.length_a   1.000
_cell.length_b   1.000
_cell.length_c   1.000
_cell.angle_alpha   90.00
_cell.angle_beta   90.00
_cell.angle_gamma   90.00
#
_symmetry.space_group_name_H-M   'P 1'
#
loop_
_entity.id
_entity.type
_entity.pdbx_description
1 polymer ?
#
loop_
_entity_poly.entity_id
_entity_poly.type
_entity_poly.pdbx_seq_one_letter_code
_entity_poly.pdbx_strand_id
1 'polypeptide(L)'
;MDPIILTSINSSTTIWGLLTQCIGFAVMGPIYLTLYLFTSPLITSSTPLIPSALSIPEGVITGIPFGTTIGFIMPTILMSLPAPSILSVSSKIIAILVWQAFPLWVTVYTYIWSNALWPKIEYASEADALANQLSILRHVYKFALALSVPAHLATVTLSLSAGVFCPGMFTAFAQSELNPISAFIPPNPFSDVKAASVAQGSQWFLQYDYAITSVAYILWALASRYAKPVVNANKNESSSLGIGAAVEVIGKVALLGPYATALTLIWDRDEAVFAGATAVSEKKKA
;
A
#
# COMPACT_ATOMS: atom_id res chain seq x y z
N MET A 1 22.47 9.41 20.68
CA MET A 1 21.55 8.94 19.63
C MET A 1 21.55 10.02 18.57
N ASP A 2 21.95 9.71 17.33
CA ASP A 2 22.09 10.74 16.29
C ASP A 2 20.76 11.48 16.06
N PRO A 3 20.77 12.82 15.97
CA PRO A 3 19.57 13.63 15.74
C PRO A 3 18.78 13.19 14.49
N ILE A 4 19.49 12.63 13.52
CA ILE A 4 18.95 12.19 12.22
C ILE A 4 18.20 10.85 12.33
N ILE A 5 18.59 9.97 13.28
CA ILE A 5 17.83 8.75 13.58
C ILE A 5 16.53 9.11 14.30
N LEU A 6 16.56 10.11 15.17
CA LEU A 6 15.35 10.63 15.81
C LEU A 6 14.39 11.26 14.80
N THR A 7 14.86 11.97 13.77
CA THR A 7 13.98 12.54 12.73
C THR A 7 13.38 11.47 11.81
N SER A 8 14.06 10.36 11.54
CA SER A 8 13.50 9.26 10.76
C SER A 8 12.49 8.43 11.56
N ILE A 9 12.75 8.18 12.85
CA ILE A 9 11.78 7.57 13.77
C ILE A 9 10.56 8.47 13.97
N ASN A 10 10.75 9.79 13.98
CA ASN A 10 9.67 10.79 14.04
C ASN A 10 9.06 11.10 12.66
N SER A 11 9.35 10.31 11.62
CA SER A 11 8.68 10.49 10.34
C SER A 11 7.18 10.28 10.48
N SER A 12 6.37 11.09 9.80
CA SER A 12 4.91 10.95 9.81
C SER A 12 4.45 9.54 9.45
N THR A 13 5.22 8.83 8.62
CA THR A 13 4.97 7.44 8.21
C THR A 13 5.16 6.44 9.35
N THR A 14 6.22 6.60 10.17
CA THR A 14 6.49 5.71 11.32
C THR A 14 5.41 5.86 12.37
N ILE A 15 5.08 7.11 12.72
CA ILE A 15 4.04 7.41 13.71
C ILE A 15 2.69 6.87 13.23
N TRP A 16 2.36 7.10 11.96
CA TRP A 16 1.15 6.56 11.36
C TRP A 16 1.11 5.03 11.42
N GLY A 17 2.20 4.35 11.09
CA GLY A 17 2.28 2.88 11.12
C GLY A 17 2.15 2.32 12.54
N LEU A 18 2.78 2.95 13.53
CA LEU A 18 2.65 2.54 14.93
C LEU A 18 1.24 2.77 15.48
N LEU A 19 0.62 3.91 15.18
CA LEU A 19 -0.78 4.17 15.55
C LEU A 19 -1.72 3.15 14.91
N THR A 20 -1.46 2.80 13.65
CA THR A 20 -2.22 1.77 12.94
C THR A 20 -2.07 0.40 13.60
N GLN A 21 -0.88 0.05 14.08
CA GLN A 21 -0.67 -1.18 14.83
C GLN A 21 -1.45 -1.21 16.16
N CYS A 22 -1.54 -0.06 16.85
CA CYS A 22 -2.22 0.04 18.14
C CYS A 22 -3.76 0.13 18.03
N ILE A 23 -4.28 0.80 17.00
CA ILE A 23 -5.70 1.19 16.89
C ILE A 23 -6.43 0.39 15.80
N GLY A 24 -5.72 -0.09 14.78
CA GLY A 24 -6.27 -0.83 13.63
C GLY A 24 -6.35 0.00 12.35
N PHE A 25 -6.30 -0.68 11.20
CA PHE A 25 -6.29 -0.05 9.87
C PHE A 25 -7.65 0.55 9.49
N ALA A 26 -8.77 -0.02 9.97
CA ALA A 26 -10.10 0.51 9.72
C ALA A 26 -10.31 1.91 10.32
N VAL A 27 -9.58 2.26 11.38
CA VAL A 27 -9.74 3.56 12.06
C VAL A 27 -8.69 4.54 11.57
N MET A 28 -7.41 4.16 11.67
CA MET A 28 -6.31 5.08 11.37
C MET A 28 -6.17 5.37 9.87
N GLY A 29 -6.49 4.40 9.00
CA GLY A 29 -6.46 4.60 7.55
C GLY A 29 -7.39 5.73 7.10
N PRO A 30 -8.71 5.64 7.33
CA PRO A 30 -9.64 6.69 6.96
C PRO A 30 -9.33 8.05 7.59
N ILE A 31 -8.93 8.10 8.87
CA ILE A 31 -8.56 9.37 9.54
C ILE A 31 -7.39 10.03 8.81
N TYR A 32 -6.30 9.29 8.59
CA TYR A 32 -5.12 9.82 7.93
C TYR A 32 -5.41 10.28 6.50
N LEU A 33 -6.10 9.46 5.71
CA LEU A 33 -6.42 9.77 4.32
C LEU A 33 -7.40 10.95 4.22
N THR A 34 -8.36 11.05 5.13
CA THR A 34 -9.27 12.20 5.22
C THR A 34 -8.49 13.47 5.54
N LEU A 35 -7.63 13.45 6.56
CA LEU A 35 -6.76 14.58 6.88
C LEU A 35 -5.90 14.96 5.68
N TYR A 36 -5.33 13.99 4.96
CA TYR A 36 -4.57 14.25 3.74
C TYR A 36 -5.42 14.99 2.69
N LEU A 37 -6.65 14.52 2.42
CA LEU A 37 -7.52 15.15 1.42
C LEU A 37 -7.88 16.59 1.76
N PHE A 38 -8.05 16.91 3.05
CA PHE A 38 -8.44 18.25 3.49
C PHE A 38 -7.27 19.20 3.78
N THR A 39 -6.05 18.69 3.96
CA THR A 39 -4.91 19.52 4.38
C THR A 39 -3.75 19.52 3.40
N SER A 40 -3.61 18.49 2.56
CA SER A 40 -2.47 18.38 1.65
C SER A 40 -2.56 19.41 0.52
N PRO A 41 -1.54 20.26 0.31
CA PRO A 41 -1.48 21.18 -0.83
C PRO A 41 -1.53 20.46 -2.19
N LEU A 42 -1.16 19.18 -2.22
CA LEU A 42 -1.25 18.32 -3.40
C LEU A 42 -2.70 18.13 -3.87
N ILE A 43 -3.67 18.30 -2.97
CA ILE A 43 -5.11 18.23 -3.25
C ILE A 43 -5.77 19.60 -3.20
N THR A 44 -5.52 20.39 -2.15
CA THR A 44 -6.29 21.59 -1.84
C THR A 44 -5.83 22.85 -2.57
N SER A 45 -4.57 22.93 -3.00
CA SER A 45 -4.08 24.10 -3.74
C SER A 45 -4.76 24.22 -5.11
N SER A 46 -5.10 25.44 -5.55
CA SER A 46 -5.60 25.71 -6.90
C SER A 46 -4.52 25.58 -7.98
N THR A 47 -3.26 25.47 -7.60
CA THR A 47 -2.15 25.29 -8.54
C THR A 47 -2.15 23.88 -9.14
N PRO A 48 -1.95 23.74 -10.46
CA PRO A 48 -1.73 22.45 -11.09
C PRO A 48 -0.56 21.67 -10.46
N LEU A 49 -0.62 20.34 -10.53
CA LEU A 49 0.47 19.48 -10.06
C LEU A 49 1.68 19.60 -10.98
N ILE A 50 2.87 19.74 -10.36
CA ILE A 50 4.17 19.77 -11.04
C ILE A 50 5.09 18.71 -10.43
N PRO A 51 6.07 18.18 -11.21
CA PRO A 51 6.99 17.14 -10.75
C PRO A 51 7.69 17.43 -9.42
N SER A 52 8.16 18.67 -9.20
CA SER A 52 8.88 19.05 -7.97
C SER A 52 8.00 18.95 -6.72
N ALA A 53 6.67 19.14 -6.84
CA ALA A 53 5.74 18.98 -5.73
C ALA A 53 5.58 17.51 -5.28
N LEU A 54 5.90 16.56 -6.17
CA LEU A 54 5.89 15.13 -5.89
C LEU A 54 7.32 14.57 -5.73
N SER A 55 8.33 15.44 -5.66
CA SER A 55 9.71 14.99 -5.54
C SER A 55 9.98 14.32 -4.20
N ILE A 56 10.65 13.18 -4.22
CA ILE A 56 11.03 12.41 -3.01
C ILE A 56 12.53 12.12 -3.11
N PRO A 57 13.30 12.31 -2.01
CA PRO A 57 14.71 11.96 -2.01
C PRO A 57 14.94 10.52 -2.47
N GLU A 58 15.81 10.32 -3.48
CA GLU A 58 16.00 9.02 -4.14
C GLU A 58 16.38 7.89 -3.18
N GLY A 59 17.25 8.17 -2.22
CA GLY A 59 17.64 7.19 -1.20
C GLY A 59 16.46 6.72 -0.34
N VAL A 60 15.48 7.58 -0.09
CA VAL A 60 14.28 7.22 0.69
C VAL A 60 13.37 6.33 -0.15
N ILE A 61 13.03 6.75 -1.37
CA ILE A 61 12.11 6.01 -2.25
C ILE A 61 12.67 4.64 -2.64
N THR A 62 13.96 4.55 -2.96
CA THR A 62 14.63 3.27 -3.28
C THR A 62 14.81 2.39 -2.06
N GLY A 63 14.84 2.98 -0.86
CA GLY A 63 14.87 2.26 0.41
C GLY A 63 13.56 1.60 0.80
N ILE A 64 12.41 2.04 0.26
CA ILE A 64 11.11 1.47 0.61
C ILE A 64 11.03 -0.04 0.32
N PRO A 65 11.38 -0.54 -0.90
CA PRO A 65 11.41 -1.98 -1.15
C PRO A 65 12.35 -2.75 -0.22
N PHE A 66 13.54 -2.21 0.04
CA PHE A 66 14.52 -2.83 0.93
C PHE A 66 13.98 -2.91 2.38
N GLY A 67 13.52 -1.77 2.90
CA GLY A 67 12.95 -1.68 4.24
C GLY A 67 11.71 -2.53 4.42
N THR A 68 10.83 -2.59 3.42
CA THR A 68 9.64 -3.48 3.44
C THR A 68 10.04 -4.95 3.45
N THR A 69 11.05 -5.33 2.67
CA THR A 69 11.52 -6.72 2.60
C THR A 69 12.08 -7.19 3.93
N ILE A 70 13.00 -6.42 4.53
CA ILE A 70 13.68 -6.81 5.76
C ILE A 70 12.81 -6.53 7.00
N GLY A 71 12.11 -5.39 7.01
CA GLY A 71 11.34 -4.93 8.16
C GLY A 71 9.93 -5.48 8.27
N PHE A 72 9.34 -5.99 7.18
CA PHE A 72 7.98 -6.53 7.19
C PHE A 72 7.89 -7.96 6.64
N ILE A 73 8.37 -8.21 5.41
CA ILE A 73 8.21 -9.53 4.77
C ILE A 73 8.96 -10.63 5.55
N MET A 74 10.23 -10.40 5.86
CA MET A 74 11.05 -11.37 6.60
C MET A 74 10.46 -11.72 7.98
N PRO A 75 10.09 -10.74 8.84
CA PRO A 75 9.38 -11.03 10.09
C PRO A 75 8.05 -11.77 9.89
N THR A 76 7.29 -11.43 8.84
CA THR A 76 6.01 -12.08 8.51
C THR A 76 6.21 -13.55 8.20
N ILE A 77 7.23 -13.90 7.40
CA ILE A 77 7.59 -15.29 7.11
C ILE A 77 7.94 -16.02 8.40
N LEU A 78 8.80 -15.44 9.25
CA LEU A 78 9.23 -16.06 10.50
C LEU A 78 8.07 -16.36 11.45
N MET A 79 7.13 -15.43 11.63
CA MET A 79 5.97 -15.66 12.50
C MET A 79 4.96 -16.67 11.90
N SER A 80 4.95 -16.81 10.58
CA SER A 80 4.06 -17.72 9.86
C SER A 80 4.55 -19.17 9.88
N LEU A 81 5.81 -19.42 10.26
CA LEU A 81 6.32 -20.78 10.37
C LEU A 81 5.52 -21.61 11.40
N PRO A 82 5.24 -22.89 11.11
CA PRO A 82 4.51 -23.77 12.00
C PRO A 82 5.32 -24.10 13.27
N ALA A 83 4.61 -24.15 14.39
CA ALA A 83 5.10 -24.68 15.65
C ALA A 83 4.22 -25.89 16.03
N PRO A 84 4.78 -26.95 16.65
CA PRO A 84 6.17 -27.10 17.07
C PRO A 84 7.12 -27.65 15.97
N SER A 85 6.62 -27.91 14.76
CA SER A 85 7.37 -28.68 13.75
C SER A 85 8.59 -27.97 13.16
N ILE A 86 8.55 -26.64 13.01
CA ILE A 86 9.70 -25.85 12.52
C ILE A 86 10.24 -24.95 13.63
N LEU A 87 9.36 -24.26 14.36
CA LEU A 87 9.73 -23.41 15.50
C LEU A 87 9.24 -24.02 16.81
N SER A 88 10.00 -23.82 17.90
CA SER A 88 9.43 -24.01 19.24
C SER A 88 8.26 -23.03 19.48
N VAL A 89 7.32 -23.39 20.35
CA VAL A 89 6.20 -22.49 20.72
C VAL A 89 6.72 -21.15 21.23
N SER A 90 7.75 -21.16 22.09
CA SER A 90 8.38 -19.94 22.62
C SER A 90 9.00 -19.09 21.50
N SER A 91 9.68 -19.71 20.53
CA SER A 91 10.25 -19.00 19.37
C SER A 91 9.17 -18.37 18.51
N LYS A 92 8.02 -19.03 18.32
CA LYS A 92 6.89 -18.47 17.59
C LYS A 92 6.30 -17.25 18.28
N ILE A 93 6.16 -17.29 19.61
CA ILE A 93 5.70 -16.12 20.39
C ILE A 93 6.67 -14.95 20.23
N ILE A 94 7.98 -15.19 20.32
CA ILE A 94 9.00 -14.15 20.10
C ILE A 94 8.90 -13.58 18.68
N ALA A 95 8.76 -14.43 17.66
CA ALA A 95 8.61 -13.99 16.28
C ALA A 95 7.38 -13.07 16.09
N ILE A 96 6.25 -13.43 16.72
CA ILE A 96 5.03 -12.60 16.71
C ILE A 96 5.29 -11.25 17.39
N LEU A 97 5.96 -11.24 18.55
CA LEU A 97 6.29 -10.00 19.27
C LEU A 97 7.22 -9.09 18.47
N VAL A 98 8.24 -9.64 17.81
CA VAL A 98 9.13 -8.89 16.93
C VAL A 98 8.35 -8.31 15.75
N TRP A 99 7.42 -9.08 15.17
CA TRP A 99 6.60 -8.63 14.05
C TRP A 99 5.69 -7.44 14.42
N GLN A 100 5.23 -7.30 15.66
CA GLN A 100 4.40 -6.16 16.07
C GLN A 100 5.06 -4.80 15.82
N ALA A 101 6.40 -4.72 15.85
CA ALA A 101 7.13 -3.48 15.59
C ALA A 101 7.52 -3.29 14.11
N PHE A 102 6.88 -4.00 13.16
CA PHE A 102 7.22 -3.91 11.74
C PHE A 102 7.26 -2.47 11.18
N PRO A 103 6.37 -1.52 11.55
CA PRO A 103 6.44 -0.17 10.99
C PRO A 103 7.75 0.55 11.37
N LEU A 104 8.23 0.28 12.58
CA LEU A 104 9.53 0.76 13.05
C LEU A 104 10.67 0.10 12.28
N TRP A 105 10.63 -1.22 12.09
CA TRP A 105 11.66 -1.94 11.34
C TRP A 105 11.76 -1.46 9.89
N VAL A 106 10.63 -1.31 9.20
CA VAL A 106 10.60 -0.78 7.82
C VAL A 106 11.25 0.59 7.75
N THR A 107 10.95 1.47 8.71
CA THR A 107 11.55 2.81 8.80
C THR A 107 13.06 2.74 9.03
N VAL A 108 13.51 1.95 10.01
CA VAL A 108 14.93 1.80 10.35
C VAL A 108 15.71 1.27 9.15
N TYR A 109 15.23 0.24 8.46
CA TYR A 109 15.94 -0.32 7.31
C TYR A 109 15.87 0.59 6.07
N THR A 110 14.78 1.32 5.86
CA THR A 110 14.70 2.38 4.83
C THR A 110 15.71 3.50 5.12
N TYR A 111 15.84 3.89 6.38
CA TYR A 111 16.82 4.89 6.82
C TYR A 111 18.27 4.43 6.61
N ILE A 112 18.59 3.20 7.02
CA ILE A 112 19.91 2.58 6.79
C ILE A 112 20.21 2.56 5.30
N TRP A 113 19.25 2.15 4.48
CA TRP A 113 19.42 2.18 3.03
C TRP A 113 19.73 3.58 2.54
N SER A 114 18.86 4.55 2.84
CA SER A 114 18.97 5.91 2.32
C SER A 114 20.25 6.63 2.73
N ASN A 115 20.81 6.33 3.91
CA ASN A 115 21.93 7.10 4.47
C ASN A 115 23.28 6.37 4.42
N ALA A 116 23.27 5.04 4.44
CA ALA A 116 24.50 4.24 4.52
C ALA A 116 24.76 3.40 3.27
N LEU A 117 23.73 2.97 2.55
CA LEU A 117 23.87 2.03 1.43
C LEU A 117 23.64 2.69 0.05
N TRP A 118 22.78 3.69 -0.01
CA TRP A 118 22.45 4.36 -1.27
C TRP A 118 23.58 5.30 -1.70
N PRO A 119 24.07 5.21 -2.95
CA PRO A 119 25.09 6.12 -3.44
C PRO A 119 24.55 7.55 -3.55
N LYS A 120 25.40 8.55 -3.28
CA LYS A 120 25.08 9.95 -3.58
C LYS A 120 25.19 10.15 -5.09
N ILE A 121 24.08 10.43 -5.74
CA ILE A 121 24.01 10.68 -7.18
C ILE A 121 23.93 12.19 -7.40
N GLU A 122 24.86 12.71 -8.18
CA GLU A 122 24.85 14.12 -8.61
C GLU A 122 24.26 14.21 -10.02
N TYR A 123 23.26 15.08 -10.17
CA TYR A 123 22.61 15.36 -11.45
C TYR A 123 23.13 16.67 -12.03
N ALA A 124 23.26 16.73 -13.36
CA ALA A 124 23.67 17.95 -14.06
C ALA A 124 22.63 19.08 -13.93
N SER A 125 21.36 18.73 -13.74
CA SER A 125 20.28 19.68 -13.49
C SER A 125 19.13 19.07 -12.68
N GLU A 126 18.29 19.92 -12.08
CA GLU A 126 17.06 19.48 -11.40
C GLU A 126 16.10 18.75 -12.35
N ALA A 127 16.03 19.18 -13.62
CA ALA A 127 15.19 18.53 -14.62
C ALA A 127 15.63 17.08 -14.88
N ASP A 128 16.94 16.80 -14.86
CA ASP A 128 17.47 15.44 -15.04
C ASP A 128 17.16 14.56 -13.81
N ALA A 129 17.24 15.12 -12.60
CA ALA A 129 16.86 14.43 -11.37
C ALA A 129 15.35 14.06 -11.38
N LEU A 130 14.48 15.01 -11.74
CA LEU A 130 13.04 14.79 -11.83
C LEU A 130 12.67 13.78 -12.92
N ALA A 131 13.37 13.80 -14.06
CA ALA A 131 13.18 12.81 -15.12
C ALA A 131 13.57 11.39 -14.67
N ASN A 132 14.63 11.27 -13.86
CA ASN A 132 15.04 9.98 -13.30
C ASN A 132 14.03 9.47 -12.24
N GLN A 133 13.39 10.37 -11.49
CA GLN A 133 12.48 10.00 -10.41
C GLN A 133 11.32 9.11 -10.87
N LEU A 134 10.77 9.34 -12.07
CA LEU A 134 9.70 8.50 -12.62
C LEU A 134 10.15 7.05 -12.82
N SER A 135 11.37 6.84 -13.31
CA SER A 135 11.95 5.50 -13.47
C SER A 135 12.02 4.79 -12.11
N ILE A 136 12.49 5.48 -11.07
CA ILE A 136 12.57 4.93 -9.72
C ILE A 136 11.17 4.61 -9.16
N LEU A 137 10.22 5.54 -9.28
CA LEU A 137 8.82 5.35 -8.87
C LEU A 137 8.21 4.10 -9.50
N ARG A 138 8.38 3.90 -10.82
CA ARG A 138 7.92 2.69 -11.52
C ARG A 138 8.45 1.40 -10.91
N HIS A 139 9.70 1.36 -10.47
CA HIS A 139 10.26 0.17 -9.82
C HIS A 139 9.60 -0.09 -8.45
N VAL A 140 9.38 0.96 -7.66
CA VAL A 140 8.72 0.85 -6.35
C VAL A 140 7.24 0.42 -6.51
N TYR A 141 6.53 0.96 -7.50
CA TYR A 141 5.16 0.54 -7.81
C TYR A 141 5.09 -0.92 -8.24
N LYS A 142 5.98 -1.34 -9.15
CA LYS A 142 6.06 -2.75 -9.57
C LYS A 142 6.34 -3.67 -8.39
N PHE A 143 7.24 -3.28 -7.48
CA PHE A 143 7.51 -4.04 -6.25
C PHE A 143 6.24 -4.18 -5.40
N ALA A 144 5.53 -3.08 -5.12
CA ALA A 144 4.32 -3.12 -4.30
C ALA A 144 3.18 -3.91 -4.97
N LEU A 145 3.05 -3.84 -6.31
CA LEU A 145 2.10 -4.68 -7.06
C LEU A 145 2.47 -6.16 -7.03
N ALA A 146 3.77 -6.48 -7.11
CA ALA A 146 4.26 -7.86 -7.03
C ALA A 146 3.99 -8.51 -5.67
N LEU A 147 3.74 -7.72 -4.62
CA LEU A 147 3.32 -8.21 -3.31
C LEU A 147 1.80 -8.28 -3.17
N SER A 148 1.11 -7.20 -3.54
CA SER A 148 -0.34 -7.04 -3.29
C SER A 148 -1.21 -7.89 -4.21
N VAL A 149 -0.88 -7.98 -5.50
CA VAL A 149 -1.70 -8.70 -6.48
C VAL A 149 -1.69 -10.21 -6.22
N PRO A 150 -0.52 -10.88 -6.00
CA PRO A 150 -0.54 -12.31 -5.70
C PRO A 150 -1.26 -12.64 -4.40
N ALA A 151 -1.14 -11.80 -3.36
CA ALA A 151 -1.87 -12.00 -2.11
C ALA A 151 -3.40 -11.96 -2.34
N HIS A 152 -3.90 -10.95 -3.06
CA HIS A 152 -5.32 -10.84 -3.42
C HIS A 152 -5.79 -12.04 -4.24
N LEU A 153 -5.07 -12.36 -5.32
CA LEU A 153 -5.42 -13.47 -6.20
C LEU A 153 -5.40 -14.81 -5.49
N ALA A 154 -4.42 -15.05 -4.62
CA ALA A 154 -4.36 -16.28 -3.82
C ALA A 154 -5.58 -16.40 -2.90
N THR A 155 -5.94 -15.34 -2.17
CA THR A 155 -7.10 -15.34 -1.26
C THR A 155 -8.40 -15.55 -2.03
N VAL A 156 -8.64 -14.79 -3.11
CA VAL A 156 -9.86 -14.90 -3.93
C VAL A 156 -9.95 -16.27 -4.60
N THR A 157 -8.86 -16.76 -5.19
CA THR A 157 -8.84 -18.07 -5.86
C THR A 157 -9.11 -19.20 -4.88
N LEU A 158 -8.46 -19.18 -3.71
CA LEU A 158 -8.68 -20.17 -2.66
C LEU A 158 -10.15 -20.16 -2.21
N SER A 159 -10.70 -18.97 -2.00
CA SER A 159 -12.06 -18.79 -1.52
C SER A 159 -13.11 -19.27 -2.52
N LEU A 160 -12.97 -18.88 -3.80
CA LEU A 160 -13.84 -19.32 -4.88
C LEU A 160 -13.70 -20.82 -5.16
N SER A 161 -12.50 -21.38 -5.02
CA SER A 161 -12.29 -22.83 -5.17
C SER A 161 -13.00 -23.60 -4.06
N ALA A 162 -12.89 -23.14 -2.81
CA ALA A 162 -13.52 -23.80 -1.66
C ALA A 162 -15.05 -23.70 -1.68
N GLY A 163 -15.62 -22.57 -2.14
CA GLY A 163 -17.06 -22.32 -2.07
C GLY A 163 -17.85 -22.57 -3.36
N VAL A 164 -17.22 -22.46 -4.53
CA VAL A 164 -17.94 -22.33 -5.81
C VAL A 164 -17.47 -23.35 -6.84
N PHE A 165 -16.19 -23.33 -7.21
CA PHE A 165 -15.71 -24.06 -8.39
C PHE A 165 -15.26 -25.49 -8.09
N CYS A 166 -14.61 -25.72 -6.95
CA CYS A 166 -13.99 -27.00 -6.62
C CYS A 166 -14.28 -27.46 -5.18
N PRO A 167 -15.52 -27.37 -4.66
CA PRO A 167 -15.79 -27.65 -3.25
C PRO A 167 -15.37 -29.06 -2.82
N GLY A 168 -15.47 -30.04 -3.73
CA GLY A 168 -15.06 -31.44 -3.47
C GLY A 168 -13.56 -31.64 -3.19
N MET A 169 -12.70 -30.65 -3.45
CA MET A 169 -11.27 -30.68 -3.09
C MET A 169 -11.00 -30.27 -1.63
N PHE A 170 -12.01 -29.76 -0.93
CA PHE A 170 -11.89 -29.19 0.40
C PHE A 170 -12.69 -29.99 1.42
N THR A 171 -12.20 -30.07 2.65
CA THR A 171 -12.97 -30.64 3.77
C THR A 171 -14.18 -29.77 4.08
N ALA A 172 -15.22 -30.34 4.70
CA ALA A 172 -16.42 -29.58 5.08
C ALA A 172 -16.07 -28.34 5.94
N PHE A 173 -15.10 -28.48 6.84
CA PHE A 173 -14.57 -27.36 7.62
C PHE A 173 -13.90 -26.30 6.74
N ALA A 174 -13.01 -26.69 5.82
CA ALA A 174 -12.37 -25.72 4.93
C ALA A 174 -13.39 -24.99 4.04
N GLN A 175 -14.45 -25.67 3.60
CA GLN A 175 -15.54 -25.03 2.85
C GLN A 175 -16.31 -24.01 3.72
N SER A 176 -16.61 -24.33 4.98
CA SER A 176 -17.34 -23.41 5.88
C SER A 176 -16.54 -22.15 6.19
N GLU A 177 -15.22 -22.26 6.31
CA GLU A 177 -14.35 -21.12 6.65
C GLU A 177 -13.89 -20.31 5.44
N LEU A 178 -13.59 -20.97 4.32
CA LEU A 178 -12.95 -20.33 3.17
C LEU A 178 -13.92 -19.86 2.08
N ASN A 179 -15.21 -20.21 2.12
CA ASN A 179 -16.16 -19.74 1.11
C ASN A 179 -16.21 -18.19 1.06
N PRO A 180 -16.63 -17.60 -0.08
CA PRO A 180 -16.55 -16.14 -0.28
C PRO A 180 -17.25 -15.30 0.78
N ILE A 181 -18.38 -15.77 1.31
CA ILE A 181 -19.12 -15.03 2.34
C ILE A 181 -18.33 -15.06 3.64
N SER A 182 -17.93 -16.25 4.11
CA SER A 182 -17.13 -16.40 5.33
C SER A 182 -15.78 -15.69 5.25
N ALA A 183 -15.14 -15.66 4.07
CA ALA A 183 -13.83 -15.06 3.89
C ALA A 183 -13.87 -13.52 3.88
N PHE A 184 -14.85 -12.91 3.21
CA PHE A 184 -14.82 -11.47 2.93
C PHE A 184 -15.90 -10.65 3.64
N ILE A 185 -16.99 -11.25 4.10
CA ILE A 185 -18.14 -10.52 4.65
C ILE A 185 -18.13 -10.62 6.17
N PRO A 186 -17.86 -9.51 6.90
CA PRO A 186 -17.96 -9.52 8.35
C PRO A 186 -19.42 -9.58 8.82
N PRO A 187 -19.68 -10.08 10.05
CA PRO A 187 -21.02 -10.05 10.61
C PRO A 187 -21.49 -8.62 10.90
N ASN A 188 -22.79 -8.37 10.82
CA ASN A 188 -23.40 -7.06 11.11
C ASN A 188 -22.98 -6.56 12.52
N PRO A 189 -22.34 -5.37 12.64
CA PRO A 189 -21.80 -4.91 13.92
C PRO A 189 -22.90 -4.44 14.88
N PHE A 190 -24.12 -4.23 14.37
CA PHE A 190 -25.31 -3.86 15.15
C PHE A 190 -26.17 -5.06 15.55
N SER A 191 -25.72 -6.28 15.26
CA SER A 191 -26.40 -7.51 15.68
C SER A 191 -25.92 -7.99 17.05
N ASP A 192 -26.68 -8.90 17.67
CA ASP A 192 -26.30 -9.54 18.93
C ASP A 192 -25.25 -10.65 18.77
N VAL A 193 -24.79 -10.91 17.55
CA VAL A 193 -23.83 -11.98 17.25
C VAL A 193 -22.48 -11.69 17.92
N LYS A 194 -21.96 -12.67 18.67
CA LYS A 194 -20.65 -12.61 19.34
C LYS A 194 -19.74 -13.70 18.80
N ALA A 195 -18.44 -13.40 18.72
CA ALA A 195 -17.46 -14.37 18.27
C ALA A 195 -17.35 -15.51 19.29
N ALA A 196 -17.44 -16.75 18.81
CA ALA A 196 -17.32 -17.95 19.64
C ALA A 196 -15.87 -18.22 20.08
N SER A 197 -14.88 -17.62 19.40
CA SER A 197 -13.47 -17.78 19.72
C SER A 197 -12.67 -16.52 19.37
N VAL A 198 -11.45 -16.43 19.91
CA VAL A 198 -10.49 -15.38 19.55
C VAL A 198 -10.17 -15.42 18.06
N ALA A 199 -9.99 -16.61 17.47
CA ALA A 199 -9.71 -16.75 16.05
C ALA A 199 -10.83 -16.16 15.17
N GLN A 200 -12.09 -16.47 15.49
CA GLN A 200 -13.24 -15.91 14.78
C GLN A 200 -13.34 -14.39 14.98
N GLY A 201 -13.11 -13.89 16.20
CA GLY A 201 -13.08 -12.46 16.47
C GLY A 201 -11.98 -11.74 15.69
N SER A 202 -10.78 -12.32 15.61
CA SER A 202 -9.67 -11.81 14.80
C SER A 202 -9.99 -11.79 13.31
N GLN A 203 -10.67 -12.81 12.79
CA GLN A 203 -11.13 -12.83 11.40
C GLN A 203 -12.11 -11.68 11.12
N TRP A 204 -13.13 -11.50 11.97
CA TRP A 204 -14.09 -10.39 11.81
C TRP A 204 -13.41 -9.03 11.87
N PHE A 205 -12.46 -8.87 12.80
CA PHE A 205 -11.63 -7.67 12.90
C PHE A 205 -10.89 -7.41 11.58
N LEU A 206 -10.19 -8.41 11.03
CA LEU A 206 -9.45 -8.28 9.76
C LEU A 206 -10.36 -8.00 8.56
N GLN A 207 -11.57 -8.56 8.54
CA GLN A 207 -12.56 -8.27 7.49
C GLN A 207 -13.00 -6.81 7.51
N TYR A 208 -13.29 -6.27 8.71
CA TYR A 208 -13.59 -4.85 8.87
C TYR A 208 -12.41 -3.96 8.51
N ASP A 209 -11.21 -4.31 9.00
CA ASP A 209 -9.96 -3.60 8.69
C ASP A 209 -9.75 -3.51 7.17
N TYR A 210 -9.84 -4.64 6.47
CA TYR A 210 -9.71 -4.69 5.03
C TYR A 210 -10.82 -3.91 4.32
N ALA A 211 -12.08 -4.13 4.64
CA ALA A 211 -13.22 -3.51 3.94
C ALA A 211 -13.22 -1.99 4.08
N ILE A 212 -13.11 -1.47 5.30
CA ILE A 212 -13.19 -0.03 5.57
C ILE A 212 -11.97 0.69 4.97
N THR A 213 -10.77 0.16 5.25
CA THR A 213 -9.55 0.86 4.85
C THR A 213 -9.36 0.78 3.33
N SER A 214 -9.71 -0.33 2.67
CA SER A 214 -9.60 -0.46 1.21
C SER A 214 -10.48 0.55 0.46
N VAL A 215 -11.71 0.76 0.93
CA VAL A 215 -12.59 1.81 0.39
C VAL A 215 -11.97 3.19 0.58
N ALA A 216 -11.44 3.50 1.77
CA ALA A 216 -10.80 4.77 2.04
C ALA A 216 -9.59 5.03 1.11
N TYR A 217 -8.75 4.01 0.88
CA TYR A 217 -7.61 4.10 -0.04
C TYR A 217 -8.05 4.33 -1.49
N ILE A 218 -9.10 3.66 -1.96
CA ILE A 218 -9.64 3.89 -3.30
C ILE A 218 -10.15 5.33 -3.42
N LEU A 219 -10.96 5.81 -2.48
CA LEU A 219 -11.50 7.17 -2.50
C LEU A 219 -10.39 8.22 -2.50
N TRP A 220 -9.38 8.04 -1.64
CA TRP A 220 -8.22 8.90 -1.60
C TRP A 220 -7.42 8.88 -2.90
N ALA A 221 -7.23 7.70 -3.50
CA ALA A 221 -6.47 7.58 -4.74
C ALA A 221 -7.22 8.19 -5.94
N LEU A 222 -8.55 8.02 -6.00
CA LEU A 222 -9.41 8.68 -6.99
C LEU A 222 -9.33 10.21 -6.86
N ALA A 223 -9.49 10.73 -5.64
CA ALA A 223 -9.34 12.17 -5.40
C ALA A 223 -7.92 12.64 -5.76
N SER A 224 -6.89 11.89 -5.38
CA SER A 224 -5.49 12.22 -5.71
C SER A 224 -5.22 12.23 -7.22
N ARG A 225 -5.84 11.33 -7.98
CA ARG A 225 -5.67 11.23 -9.43
C ARG A 225 -6.45 12.28 -10.21
N TYR A 226 -7.64 12.64 -9.73
CA TYR A 226 -8.63 13.38 -10.51
C TYR A 226 -9.00 14.77 -9.95
N ALA A 227 -8.59 15.13 -8.73
CA ALA A 227 -8.93 16.43 -8.15
C ALA A 227 -8.25 17.62 -8.86
N LYS A 228 -7.15 17.38 -9.59
CA LYS A 228 -6.39 18.45 -10.25
C LYS A 228 -6.12 18.15 -11.73
N PRO A 229 -6.17 19.18 -12.59
CA PRO A 229 -5.63 19.07 -13.93
C PRO A 229 -4.10 18.93 -13.85
N VAL A 230 -3.56 18.06 -14.70
CA VAL A 230 -2.12 17.85 -14.84
C VAL A 230 -1.61 18.78 -15.95
N VAL A 231 -0.53 19.52 -15.67
CA VAL A 231 0.09 20.42 -16.66
C VAL A 231 0.62 19.59 -17.83
N ASN A 232 0.14 19.87 -19.04
CA ASN A 232 0.48 19.17 -20.31
C ASN A 232 -0.15 17.79 -20.56
N ALA A 233 -1.14 17.35 -19.77
CA ALA A 233 -1.86 16.12 -20.10
C ALA A 233 -2.66 16.28 -21.40
N ASN A 234 -2.59 15.29 -22.29
CA ASN A 234 -3.47 15.25 -23.45
C ASN A 234 -4.95 15.22 -22.99
N LYS A 235 -5.89 15.76 -23.77
CA LYS A 235 -7.33 15.77 -23.44
C LYS A 235 -7.89 14.38 -23.08
N ASN A 236 -7.27 13.30 -23.55
CA ASN A 236 -7.65 11.92 -23.24
C ASN A 236 -7.05 11.37 -21.93
N GLU A 237 -5.99 11.98 -21.38
CA GLU A 237 -5.32 11.58 -20.12
C GLU A 237 -5.85 12.32 -18.89
N SER A 238 -6.54 13.44 -19.14
CA SER A 238 -7.38 14.12 -18.16
C SER A 238 -8.77 13.49 -18.13
N SER A 239 -8.86 12.16 -17.97
CA SER A 239 -10.16 11.50 -17.81
C SER A 239 -10.84 12.03 -16.55
N SER A 240 -11.99 12.70 -16.72
CA SER A 240 -12.85 13.02 -15.57
C SER A 240 -13.39 11.73 -14.96
N LEU A 241 -13.72 11.75 -13.67
CA LEU A 241 -14.46 10.68 -12.99
C LEU A 241 -15.84 10.47 -13.64
N GLY A 242 -15.87 9.69 -14.72
CA GLY A 242 -17.07 9.28 -15.43
C GLY A 242 -17.36 7.78 -15.27
N ILE A 243 -18.44 7.32 -15.90
CA ILE A 243 -18.87 5.92 -15.85
C ILE A 243 -17.76 4.97 -16.32
N GLY A 244 -17.03 5.31 -17.38
CA GLY A 244 -15.91 4.51 -17.88
C GLY A 244 -14.81 4.30 -16.83
N ALA A 245 -14.42 5.37 -16.12
CA ALA A 245 -13.44 5.29 -15.04
C ALA A 245 -13.95 4.45 -13.86
N ALA A 246 -15.23 4.56 -13.52
CA ALA A 246 -15.82 3.73 -12.47
C ALA A 246 -15.79 2.23 -12.83
N VAL A 247 -16.16 1.88 -14.08
CA VAL A 247 -16.10 0.50 -14.58
C VAL A 247 -14.66 -0.02 -14.59
N GLU A 248 -13.70 0.79 -15.02
CA GLU A 248 -12.27 0.45 -15.00
C GLU A 248 -11.78 0.17 -13.57
N VAL A 249 -12.13 1.03 -12.61
CA VAL A 249 -11.76 0.86 -11.21
C VAL A 249 -12.37 -0.42 -10.64
N ILE A 250 -13.65 -0.70 -10.89
CA ILE A 250 -14.30 -1.94 -10.45
C ILE A 250 -13.59 -3.16 -11.05
N GLY A 251 -13.25 -3.12 -12.34
CA GLY A 251 -12.50 -4.18 -13.01
C GLY A 251 -11.11 -4.39 -12.40
N LYS A 252 -10.38 -3.31 -12.13
CA LYS A 252 -9.07 -3.36 -11.44
C LYS A 252 -9.21 -3.91 -10.02
N VAL A 253 -10.24 -3.53 -9.25
CA VAL A 253 -10.47 -4.06 -7.89
C VAL A 253 -10.70 -5.56 -7.93
N ALA A 254 -11.50 -6.05 -8.87
CA ALA A 254 -11.74 -7.49 -9.01
C ALA A 254 -10.46 -8.26 -9.34
N LEU A 255 -9.65 -7.76 -10.28
CA LEU A 255 -8.46 -8.45 -10.79
C LEU A 255 -7.21 -8.28 -9.92
N LEU A 256 -6.96 -7.08 -9.43
CA LEU A 256 -5.72 -6.71 -8.73
C LEU A 256 -5.91 -6.63 -7.21
N GLY A 257 -7.14 -6.44 -6.77
CA GLY A 257 -7.47 -6.08 -5.40
C GLY A 257 -7.52 -4.57 -5.20
N PRO A 258 -8.14 -4.11 -4.11
CA PRO A 258 -8.43 -2.70 -3.90
C PRO A 258 -7.20 -1.85 -3.61
N TYR A 259 -6.23 -2.33 -2.84
CA TYR A 259 -4.98 -1.59 -2.59
C TYR A 259 -4.11 -1.48 -3.84
N ALA A 260 -3.99 -2.57 -4.61
CA ALA A 260 -3.28 -2.53 -5.88
C ALA A 260 -3.96 -1.57 -6.86
N THR A 261 -5.29 -1.52 -6.88
CA THR A 261 -6.05 -0.55 -7.67
C THR A 261 -5.77 0.88 -7.23
N ALA A 262 -5.85 1.17 -5.93
CA ALA A 262 -5.50 2.48 -5.38
C ALA A 262 -4.06 2.88 -5.76
N LEU A 263 -3.11 1.93 -5.70
CA LEU A 263 -1.73 2.14 -6.12
C LEU A 263 -1.63 2.45 -7.62
N THR A 264 -2.37 1.74 -8.48
CA THR A 264 -2.37 2.03 -9.92
C THR A 264 -2.91 3.43 -10.22
N LEU A 265 -3.92 3.91 -9.49
CA LEU A 265 -4.43 5.27 -9.66
C LEU A 265 -3.39 6.33 -9.28
N ILE A 266 -2.60 6.09 -8.23
CA ILE A 266 -1.47 6.96 -7.85
C ILE A 266 -0.34 6.87 -8.88
N TRP A 267 -0.04 5.67 -9.37
CA TRP A 267 0.95 5.50 -10.43
C TRP A 267 0.50 6.25 -11.70
N ASP A 268 -0.75 6.11 -12.14
CA ASP A 268 -1.31 6.82 -13.29
C ASP A 268 -1.23 8.35 -13.13
N ARG A 269 -1.38 8.86 -11.89
CA ARG A 269 -1.20 10.29 -11.57
C ARG A 269 0.25 10.70 -11.78
N ASP A 270 1.18 9.94 -11.22
CA ASP A 270 2.59 10.28 -11.25
C ASP A 270 3.14 10.16 -12.69
N GLU A 271 2.73 9.17 -13.47
CA GLU A 271 3.01 9.10 -14.91
C GLU A 271 2.59 10.39 -15.63
N ALA A 272 1.36 10.82 -15.41
CA ALA A 272 0.85 12.04 -16.05
C ALA A 272 1.64 13.28 -15.63
N VAL A 273 1.96 13.43 -14.34
CA VAL A 273 2.68 14.61 -13.82
C VAL A 273 4.13 14.64 -14.32
N PHE A 274 4.82 13.50 -14.33
CA PHE A 274 6.23 13.42 -14.72
C PHE A 274 6.46 13.34 -16.24
N ALA A 275 5.46 12.98 -17.05
CA ALA A 275 5.57 12.97 -18.52
C ALA A 275 6.00 14.32 -19.10
N GLY A 276 5.65 15.44 -18.45
CA GLY A 276 6.09 16.77 -18.86
C GLY A 276 7.58 17.04 -18.64
N ALA A 277 8.22 16.38 -17.67
CA ALA A 277 9.65 16.56 -17.36
C ALA A 277 10.55 15.78 -18.33
N THR A 278 10.15 14.58 -18.73
CA THR A 278 10.89 13.74 -19.69
C THR A 278 10.95 14.38 -21.08
N ALA A 279 9.84 14.96 -21.56
CA ALA A 279 9.79 15.65 -22.86
C ALA A 279 10.73 16.88 -22.96
N VAL A 280 11.01 17.54 -21.83
CA VAL A 280 11.94 18.68 -21.78
C VAL A 280 13.40 18.22 -21.80
N SER A 281 13.72 17.09 -21.16
CA SER A 281 15.07 16.50 -21.19
C SER A 281 15.43 16.00 -22.60
N GLU A 282 14.50 15.36 -23.31
CA GLU A 282 14.73 14.89 -24.69
C GLU A 282 15.00 16.05 -25.67
N LYS A 283 14.27 17.16 -25.55
CA LYS A 283 14.49 18.37 -26.38
C LYS A 283 15.84 19.05 -26.14
N LYS A 284 16.49 18.85 -24.99
CA LYS A 284 17.84 19.38 -24.71
C LYS A 284 18.95 18.50 -25.30
N LYS A 285 18.65 17.24 -25.64
CA LYS A 285 19.62 16.28 -26.20
C LYS A 285 19.62 16.26 -27.73
N ALA A 286 18.61 16.85 -28.37
CA ALA A 286 18.50 17.03 -29.82
C ALA A 286 19.04 18.40 -30.26
#